data_AF-A0A921II51-F1
#
_entry.id   AF-A0A921II51-F1
#
_cell.length_a   1.000
_cell.length_b   1.000
_cell.length_c   1.000
_cell.angle_alpha   90.00
_cell.angle_beta   90.00
_cell.angle_gamma   90.00
#
_symmetry.space_group_name_H-M   'P 1'
#
loop_
_entity.id
_entity.type
_entity.pdbx_description
1 polymer ?
#
loop_
_entity_poly.entity_id
_entity_poly.type
_entity_poly.pdbx_seq_one_letter_code
_entity_poly.pdbx_strand_id
1 'polypeptide(L)'
;MEGPTLWLSQYRLIAIPLLAMLWPILTIFGLHGAVWQPLYLSAFTVFGFDPLCWVSYLATHMTIGAVSILSAVLTKDPERREIGLSTGLTMLLGNISEPAIFGVLLANRRLFAAQICAAGVTGLYAALAGITNYVLWSPCFLLGLAGFIGPDSSLPAVLLLVVIAWISAALFIFLFDRQHISLRKKP
;
A
#
# COMPACT_ATOMS: atom_id res chain seq x y z
N MET A 1 26.61 13.38 9.68
CA MET A 1 25.91 12.23 10.30
C MET A 1 25.32 11.42 9.15
N GLU A 2 25.93 10.30 8.79
CA GLU A 2 25.45 9.42 7.73
C GLU A 2 24.51 8.37 8.35
N GLY A 3 23.24 8.75 8.51
CA GLY A 3 22.22 7.84 9.01
C GLY A 3 21.73 6.88 7.92
N PRO A 4 21.10 5.75 8.29
CA PRO A 4 20.52 4.79 7.34
C PRO A 4 19.39 5.37 6.47
N THR A 5 18.95 6.60 6.67
CA THR A 5 17.99 7.27 5.79
C THR A 5 18.64 8.01 4.63
N LEU A 6 19.91 8.43 4.77
CA LEU A 6 20.63 9.18 3.74
C LEU A 6 20.99 8.32 2.53
N TRP A 7 21.52 7.11 2.75
CA TRP A 7 21.80 6.17 1.66
C TRP A 7 20.51 5.64 1.03
N LEU A 8 19.47 5.32 1.81
CA LEU A 8 18.19 4.85 1.27
C LEU A 8 17.50 5.90 0.39
N SER A 9 17.63 7.18 0.72
CA SER A 9 17.02 8.26 -0.07
C SER A 9 17.71 8.42 -1.44
N GLN A 10 19.03 8.18 -1.53
CA GLN A 10 19.75 8.12 -2.80
C GLN A 10 19.22 6.98 -3.70
N TYR A 11 18.84 5.86 -3.11
CA TYR A 11 18.28 4.70 -3.80
C TYR A 11 16.75 4.63 -3.72
N ARG A 12 16.05 5.77 -3.60
CA ARG A 12 14.58 5.83 -3.43
C ARG A 12 13.77 5.01 -4.44
N LEU A 13 14.26 4.92 -5.68
CA LEU A 13 13.63 4.14 -6.76
C LEU A 13 13.56 2.63 -6.46
N ILE A 14 14.46 2.14 -5.62
CA ILE A 14 14.52 0.74 -5.20
C ILE A 14 13.94 0.60 -3.78
N ALA A 15 14.26 1.53 -2.88
CA ALA A 15 13.84 1.48 -1.49
C ALA A 15 12.31 1.55 -1.34
N ILE A 16 11.64 2.51 -1.97
CA ILE A 16 10.19 2.72 -1.80
C ILE A 16 9.37 1.52 -2.30
N PRO A 17 9.59 0.98 -3.52
CA PRO A 17 8.89 -0.22 -3.97
C PRO A 17 9.10 -1.42 -3.05
N LEU A 18 10.35 -1.67 -2.64
CA LEU A 18 10.66 -2.83 -1.80
C LEU A 18 10.01 -2.71 -0.43
N LEU A 19 10.06 -1.53 0.19
CA LEU A 19 9.38 -1.28 1.46
C LEU A 19 7.87 -1.49 1.31
N ALA A 20 7.26 -0.96 0.25
CA ALA A 20 5.83 -1.15 -0.02
C ALA A 20 5.47 -2.64 -0.18
N MET A 21 6.29 -3.41 -0.89
CA MET A 21 6.11 -4.86 -1.07
C MET A 21 6.26 -5.66 0.24
N LEU A 22 7.18 -5.24 1.11
CA LEU A 22 7.49 -5.93 2.36
C LEU A 22 6.47 -5.64 3.46
N TRP A 23 5.74 -4.53 3.39
CA TRP A 23 4.76 -4.14 4.40
C TRP A 23 3.81 -5.26 4.83
N PRO A 24 3.01 -5.88 3.92
CA PRO A 24 2.06 -6.91 4.33
C PRO A 24 2.74 -8.14 4.96
N ILE A 25 3.97 -8.46 4.54
CA ILE A 25 4.76 -9.55 5.13
C ILE A 25 5.14 -9.20 6.57
N LEU A 26 5.63 -7.98 6.79
CA LEU A 26 6.03 -7.50 8.11
C LEU A 26 4.84 -7.25 9.03
N THR A 27 3.65 -6.99 8.49
CA THR A 27 2.40 -6.94 9.25
C THR A 27 2.03 -8.31 9.83
N ILE A 28 2.20 -9.38 9.06
CA ILE A 28 1.93 -10.75 9.54
C ILE A 28 2.79 -11.10 10.75
N PHE A 29 4.04 -10.64 10.77
CA PHE A 29 4.97 -10.86 11.90
C PHE A 29 4.91 -9.77 12.98
N GLY A 30 4.08 -8.73 12.83
CA GLY A 30 4.05 -7.59 13.75
C GLY A 30 5.31 -6.71 13.74
N LEU A 31 6.19 -6.87 12.75
CA LEU A 31 7.48 -6.18 12.65
C LEU A 31 7.41 -4.83 11.92
N HIS A 32 6.32 -4.56 11.21
CA HIS A 32 6.15 -3.32 10.43
C HIS A 32 6.31 -2.05 11.30
N GLY A 33 5.77 -2.01 12.51
CA GLY A 33 5.99 -0.88 13.44
C GLY A 33 7.45 -0.72 13.84
N ALA A 34 8.12 -1.82 14.18
CA ALA A 34 9.53 -1.83 14.61
C ALA A 34 10.50 -1.40 13.50
N VAL A 35 10.15 -1.64 12.23
CA VAL A 35 10.99 -1.24 11.08
C VAL A 35 10.68 0.19 10.63
N TRP A 36 9.40 0.56 10.47
CA TRP A 36 9.05 1.86 9.88
C TRP A 36 9.16 3.02 10.87
N GLN A 37 8.79 2.85 12.15
CA GLN A 37 8.80 3.97 13.11
C GLN A 37 10.21 4.57 13.31
N PRO A 38 11.29 3.78 13.50
CA PRO A 38 12.62 4.36 13.68
C PRO A 38 13.15 5.01 12.39
N LEU A 39 12.95 4.37 11.25
CA LEU A 39 13.39 4.89 9.95
C LEU A 39 12.70 6.23 9.66
N TYR A 40 11.38 6.27 9.85
CA TYR A 40 10.56 7.46 9.71
C TYR A 40 11.03 8.62 10.61
N LEU A 41 11.19 8.37 11.91
CA LEU A 41 11.66 9.38 12.85
C LEU A 41 13.06 9.89 12.45
N SER A 42 13.95 9.00 12.05
CA SER A 42 15.29 9.38 11.61
C SER A 42 15.30 10.16 10.28
N ALA A 43 14.32 9.94 9.40
CA ALA A 43 14.19 10.72 8.18
C ALA A 43 13.76 12.16 8.50
N PHE A 44 12.79 12.31 9.41
CA PHE A 44 12.34 13.62 9.86
C PHE A 44 13.43 14.41 10.60
N THR A 45 14.28 13.76 11.40
CA THR A 45 15.37 14.48 12.08
C THR A 45 16.48 14.94 11.13
N VAL A 46 16.70 14.23 10.01
CA VAL A 46 17.75 14.55 9.03
C VAL A 46 17.26 15.53 7.96
N PHE A 47 16.06 15.32 7.43
CA PHE A 47 15.53 16.06 6.28
C PHE A 47 14.40 17.04 6.62
N GLY A 48 13.76 16.90 7.78
CA GLY A 48 12.54 17.64 8.14
C GLY A 48 11.26 17.09 7.52
N PHE A 49 11.35 16.05 6.68
CA PHE A 49 10.24 15.34 6.05
C PHE A 49 10.60 13.87 5.84
N ASP A 50 9.62 13.04 5.46
CA ASP A 50 9.86 11.64 5.10
C ASP A 50 9.84 11.45 3.56
N PRO A 51 10.98 11.07 2.95
CA PRO A 51 11.04 10.77 1.53
C PRO A 51 10.77 9.31 1.19
N LEU A 52 10.54 8.42 2.18
CA LEU A 52 10.65 6.97 1.97
C LEU A 52 9.54 6.16 2.65
N CYS A 53 9.47 6.24 3.98
CA CYS A 53 8.78 5.25 4.80
C CYS A 53 7.27 5.39 4.66
N TRP A 54 6.74 6.58 4.90
CA TRP A 54 5.32 6.90 4.79
C TRP A 54 4.85 6.96 3.34
N VAL A 55 5.75 7.26 2.41
CA VAL A 55 5.47 7.16 0.97
C VAL A 55 5.24 5.71 0.57
N SER A 56 6.11 4.79 1.01
CA SER A 56 5.93 3.34 0.80
C SER A 56 4.68 2.82 1.51
N TYR A 57 4.38 3.36 2.69
CA TYR A 57 3.21 3.02 3.50
C TYR A 57 1.90 3.41 2.80
N LEU A 58 1.84 4.61 2.22
CA LEU A 58 0.71 5.05 1.40
C LEU A 58 0.51 4.12 0.20
N ALA A 59 1.59 3.79 -0.52
CA ALA A 59 1.52 2.93 -1.71
C ALA A 59 0.93 1.54 -1.40
N THR A 60 1.41 0.88 -0.34
CA THR A 60 0.88 -0.42 0.07
C THR A 60 -0.54 -0.33 0.62
N HIS A 61 -0.90 0.76 1.30
CA HIS A 61 -2.24 0.92 1.86
C HIS A 61 -3.32 1.10 0.81
N MET A 62 -3.06 1.96 -0.16
CA MET A 62 -3.97 2.16 -1.28
C MET A 62 -4.17 0.86 -2.08
N THR A 63 -3.10 0.07 -2.23
CA THR A 63 -3.15 -1.19 -2.98
C THR A 63 -3.84 -2.31 -2.19
N ILE A 64 -3.60 -2.49 -0.88
CA ILE A 64 -4.35 -3.46 -0.05
C ILE A 64 -5.85 -3.13 -0.09
N GLY A 65 -6.22 -1.85 0.12
CA GLY A 65 -7.61 -1.42 0.08
C GLY A 65 -8.26 -1.68 -1.29
N ALA A 66 -7.56 -1.34 -2.37
CA ALA A 66 -8.02 -1.60 -3.74
C ALA A 66 -8.18 -3.10 -4.01
N VAL A 67 -7.21 -3.94 -3.63
CA VAL A 67 -7.27 -5.39 -3.85
C VAL A 67 -8.44 -6.00 -3.09
N SER A 68 -8.66 -5.61 -1.83
CA SER A 68 -9.79 -6.10 -1.03
C SER A 68 -11.13 -5.74 -1.64
N ILE A 69 -11.34 -4.47 -2.03
CA ILE A 69 -12.60 -4.03 -2.65
C ILE A 69 -12.80 -4.70 -4.01
N LEU A 70 -11.77 -4.74 -4.86
CA LEU A 70 -11.86 -5.37 -6.17
C LEU A 70 -12.17 -6.86 -6.05
N SER A 71 -11.54 -7.58 -5.11
CA SER A 71 -11.85 -8.98 -4.87
C SER A 71 -13.30 -9.22 -4.44
N ALA A 72 -13.87 -8.28 -3.67
CA ALA A 72 -15.25 -8.33 -3.21
C ALA A 72 -16.26 -8.05 -4.34
N VAL A 73 -15.91 -7.15 -5.27
CA VAL A 73 -16.74 -6.87 -6.46
C VAL A 73 -16.70 -8.05 -7.44
N LEU A 74 -15.57 -8.76 -7.52
CA LEU A 74 -15.38 -9.87 -8.45
C LEU A 74 -15.92 -11.21 -7.93
N THR A 75 -16.06 -11.39 -6.61
CA THR A 75 -16.55 -12.65 -6.04
C THR A 75 -18.08 -12.81 -6.16
N LYS A 76 -18.52 -14.06 -6.32
CA LYS A 76 -19.95 -14.44 -6.30
C LYS A 76 -20.44 -14.89 -4.93
N ASP A 77 -19.51 -15.13 -4.02
CA ASP A 77 -19.80 -15.56 -2.65
C ASP A 77 -20.18 -14.33 -1.80
N PRO A 78 -21.41 -14.28 -1.25
CA PRO A 78 -21.88 -13.13 -0.48
C PRO A 78 -21.05 -12.87 0.78
N GLU A 79 -20.56 -13.92 1.45
CA GLU A 79 -19.78 -13.78 2.69
C GLU A 79 -18.42 -13.14 2.38
N ARG A 80 -17.72 -13.63 1.35
CA ARG A 80 -16.45 -13.06 0.90
C ARG A 80 -16.59 -11.63 0.38
N ARG A 81 -17.74 -11.32 -0.24
CA ARG A 81 -18.04 -9.97 -0.71
C ARG A 81 -18.20 -9.00 0.46
N GLU A 82 -18.91 -9.39 1.50
CA GLU A 82 -19.09 -8.58 2.70
C GLU A 82 -17.75 -8.32 3.40
N ILE A 83 -16.95 -9.39 3.59
CA ILE A 83 -15.63 -9.28 4.22
C ILE A 83 -14.72 -8.36 3.39
N GLY A 84 -14.62 -8.55 2.08
CA GLY A 84 -13.72 -7.74 1.26
C GLY A 84 -14.14 -6.27 1.14
N LEU A 85 -15.45 -5.96 1.11
CA LEU A 85 -15.94 -4.58 1.12
C LEU A 85 -15.69 -3.89 2.47
N SER A 86 -16.07 -4.54 3.57
CA SER A 86 -15.92 -3.97 4.91
C SER A 86 -14.44 -3.72 5.25
N THR A 87 -13.59 -4.74 5.08
CA THR A 87 -12.15 -4.64 5.36
C THR A 87 -11.42 -3.69 4.41
N GLY A 88 -11.83 -3.64 3.13
CA GLY A 88 -11.29 -2.71 2.15
C GLY A 88 -11.62 -1.25 2.48
N LEU A 89 -12.86 -0.97 2.91
CA LEU A 89 -13.25 0.37 3.39
C LEU A 89 -12.54 0.74 4.68
N THR A 90 -12.41 -0.19 5.63
CA THR A 90 -11.61 -0.01 6.84
C THR A 90 -10.16 0.34 6.51
N MET A 91 -9.59 -0.25 5.47
CA MET A 91 -8.25 0.11 5.02
C MET A 91 -8.19 1.53 4.43
N LEU A 92 -9.09 1.86 3.49
CA LEU A 92 -9.05 3.14 2.77
C LEU A 92 -9.49 4.36 3.58
N LEU A 93 -10.30 4.15 4.63
CA LEU A 93 -10.86 5.22 5.47
C LEU A 93 -10.37 5.16 6.92
N GLY A 94 -10.20 3.95 7.46
CA GLY A 94 -9.77 3.73 8.83
C GLY A 94 -8.26 3.58 9.00
N ASN A 95 -7.50 3.40 7.91
CA ASN A 95 -6.05 3.16 7.92
C ASN A 95 -5.64 1.92 8.73
N ILE A 96 -6.50 0.90 8.79
CA ILE A 96 -6.22 -0.36 9.50
C ILE A 96 -6.08 -1.47 8.48
N SER A 97 -4.91 -2.09 8.47
CA SER A 97 -4.50 -3.04 7.44
C SER A 97 -4.84 -4.49 7.77
N GLU A 98 -4.91 -4.79 9.07
CA GLU A 98 -5.01 -6.13 9.63
C GLU A 98 -6.28 -6.84 9.18
N PRO A 99 -7.49 -6.23 9.24
CA PRO A 99 -8.70 -6.90 8.77
C PRO A 99 -8.62 -7.32 7.30
N ALA A 100 -8.00 -6.50 6.44
CA ALA A 100 -7.84 -6.80 5.03
C ALA A 100 -6.75 -7.85 4.78
N ILE A 101 -5.61 -7.75 5.46
CA ILE A 101 -4.50 -8.71 5.31
C ILE A 101 -4.92 -10.09 5.79
N PHE A 102 -5.48 -10.20 6.99
CA PHE A 102 -5.88 -11.48 7.57
C PHE A 102 -7.20 -12.01 7.01
N GLY A 103 -8.16 -11.14 6.71
CA GLY A 103 -9.49 -11.52 6.23
C GLY A 103 -9.58 -11.81 4.73
N VAL A 104 -8.76 -11.15 3.90
CA VAL A 104 -8.83 -11.27 2.44
C VAL A 104 -7.53 -11.82 1.86
N LEU A 105 -6.41 -11.15 2.12
CA LEU A 105 -5.17 -11.45 1.40
C LEU A 105 -4.58 -12.80 1.79
N LEU A 106 -4.47 -13.09 3.09
CA LEU A 106 -3.98 -14.39 3.57
C LEU A 106 -4.92 -15.55 3.22
N ALA A 107 -6.22 -15.29 3.15
CA ALA A 107 -7.21 -16.29 2.74
C ALA A 107 -7.03 -16.71 1.27
N ASN A 108 -6.43 -15.85 0.43
CA ASN A 108 -6.12 -16.16 -0.96
C ASN A 108 -4.71 -15.72 -1.35
N ARG A 109 -3.77 -16.68 -1.37
CA ARG A 109 -2.37 -16.47 -1.78
C ARG A 109 -2.17 -15.74 -3.12
N ARG A 110 -3.14 -15.83 -4.04
CA ARG A 110 -3.07 -15.12 -5.34
C ARG A 110 -3.39 -13.64 -5.18
N LEU A 111 -4.36 -13.29 -4.33
CA LEU A 111 -4.63 -11.90 -3.97
C LEU A 111 -3.47 -11.31 -3.17
N PHE A 112 -2.85 -12.09 -2.29
CA PHE A 112 -1.64 -11.67 -1.58
C PHE A 112 -0.49 -11.36 -2.56
N ALA A 113 -0.22 -12.25 -3.52
CA ALA A 113 0.79 -12.02 -4.55
C ALA A 113 0.43 -10.82 -5.45
N ALA A 114 -0.84 -10.68 -5.82
CA ALA A 114 -1.32 -9.56 -6.61
C ALA A 114 -1.10 -8.24 -5.89
N GLN A 115 -1.37 -8.23 -4.59
CA GLN A 115 -1.13 -7.08 -3.75
C GLN A 115 0.35 -6.70 -3.70
N ILE A 116 1.24 -7.66 -3.43
CA ILE A 116 2.68 -7.39 -3.37
C ILE A 116 3.16 -6.74 -4.69
N CYS A 117 2.78 -7.30 -5.84
CA CYS A 117 3.17 -6.74 -7.13
C CYS A 117 2.55 -5.35 -7.39
N ALA A 118 1.29 -5.13 -7.02
CA ALA A 118 0.61 -3.85 -7.15
C ALA A 118 1.29 -2.77 -6.27
N ALA A 119 1.64 -3.12 -5.02
CA ALA A 119 2.36 -2.25 -4.10
C ALA A 119 3.73 -1.83 -4.66
N GLY A 120 4.46 -2.77 -5.27
CA GLY A 120 5.74 -2.47 -5.92
C GLY A 120 5.62 -1.47 -7.06
N VAL A 121 4.64 -1.66 -7.97
CA VAL A 121 4.40 -0.73 -9.08
C VAL A 121 3.97 0.65 -8.58
N THR A 122 3.09 0.69 -7.59
CA THR A 122 2.60 1.94 -6.99
C THR A 122 3.72 2.68 -6.26
N GLY A 123 4.56 1.96 -5.52
CA GLY A 123 5.75 2.51 -4.85
C GLY A 123 6.80 3.02 -5.83
N LEU A 124 6.95 2.36 -6.99
CA LEU A 124 7.88 2.82 -8.03
C LEU A 124 7.41 4.14 -8.64
N TYR A 125 6.12 4.24 -8.94
CA TYR A 125 5.54 5.52 -9.34
C TYR A 125 5.75 6.60 -8.27
N ALA A 126 5.51 6.29 -7.00
CA ALA A 126 5.70 7.25 -5.91
C ALA A 126 7.14 7.79 -5.85
N ALA A 127 8.12 6.92 -6.06
CA ALA A 127 9.53 7.28 -6.12
C ALA A 127 9.89 8.14 -7.34
N LEU A 128 9.32 7.83 -8.51
CA LEU A 128 9.52 8.59 -9.75
C LEU A 128 8.87 9.97 -9.69
N ALA A 129 7.66 10.05 -9.13
CA ALA A 129 6.91 11.28 -8.95
C ALA A 129 7.48 12.17 -7.84
N GLY A 130 8.47 11.68 -7.07
CA GLY A 130 9.10 12.43 -5.99
C GLY A 130 8.15 12.72 -4.83
N ILE A 131 7.17 11.83 -4.58
CA ILE A 131 6.21 12.02 -3.49
C ILE A 131 6.95 11.94 -2.15
N THR A 132 6.63 12.87 -1.27
CA THR A 132 7.21 13.00 0.08
C THR A 132 6.12 13.30 1.07
N ASN A 133 6.33 12.90 2.32
CA ASN A 133 5.41 13.15 3.42
C ASN A 133 5.95 14.23 4.37
N TYR A 134 5.16 15.26 4.64
CA TYR A 134 5.55 16.42 5.44
C TYR A 134 4.97 16.43 6.85
N VAL A 135 4.03 15.53 7.15
CA VAL A 135 3.32 15.51 8.44
C VAL A 135 3.82 14.36 9.31
N LEU A 136 4.15 14.68 10.57
CA LEU A 136 4.47 13.68 11.59
C LEU A 136 3.24 12.79 11.88
N TRP A 137 3.41 11.47 11.85
CA TRP A 137 2.32 10.49 12.02
C TRP A 137 1.19 10.63 11.01
N SER A 138 1.53 10.99 9.77
CA SER A 138 0.55 11.22 8.72
C SER A 138 -0.36 9.99 8.49
N PRO A 139 -1.68 10.17 8.51
CA PRO A 139 -2.60 9.11 8.14
C PRO A 139 -2.46 8.72 6.67
N CYS A 140 -2.25 7.43 6.37
CA CYS A 140 -2.04 6.92 5.01
C CYS A 140 -3.34 6.38 4.40
N PHE A 141 -4.44 7.13 4.58
CA PHE A 141 -5.78 6.83 4.08
C PHE A 141 -6.31 8.00 3.24
N LEU A 142 -7.48 7.85 2.59
CA LEU A 142 -7.95 8.80 1.58
C LEU A 142 -8.15 10.25 2.09
N LEU A 143 -8.54 10.46 3.34
CA LEU A 143 -8.65 11.82 3.91
C LEU A 143 -7.30 12.34 4.45
N GLY A 144 -6.30 11.47 4.58
CA GLY A 144 -4.96 11.80 5.05
C GLY A 144 -3.98 12.24 3.97
N LEU A 145 -4.40 12.22 2.69
CA LEU A 145 -3.53 12.55 1.54
C LEU A 145 -2.94 13.97 1.61
N ALA A 146 -3.56 14.89 2.36
CA ALA A 146 -3.05 16.23 2.59
C ALA A 146 -1.64 16.25 3.21
N GLY A 147 -1.26 15.23 3.99
CA GLY A 147 0.10 15.13 4.57
C GLY A 147 1.21 14.89 3.55
N PHE A 148 0.84 14.58 2.30
CA PHE A 148 1.75 14.36 1.17
C PHE A 148 1.80 15.55 0.21
N ILE A 149 1.22 16.70 0.58
CA ILE A 149 1.27 17.93 -0.22
C ILE A 149 2.36 18.83 0.34
N GLY A 150 3.27 19.30 -0.51
CA GLY A 150 4.33 20.23 -0.14
C GLY A 150 5.20 20.64 -1.33
N PRO A 151 6.38 21.24 -1.08
CA PRO A 151 7.24 21.80 -2.11
C PRO A 151 7.59 20.83 -3.26
N ASP A 152 7.90 19.58 -2.92
CA ASP A 152 8.31 18.56 -3.90
C ASP A 152 7.17 17.61 -4.32
N SER A 153 6.03 17.64 -3.61
CA SER A 153 4.95 16.68 -3.80
C SER A 153 3.61 17.39 -3.97
N SER A 154 2.93 17.12 -5.08
CA SER A 154 1.70 17.81 -5.45
C SER A 154 0.48 16.89 -5.28
N LEU A 155 -0.69 17.48 -4.99
CA LEU A 155 -1.95 16.75 -4.88
C LEU A 155 -2.25 15.91 -6.15
N PRO A 156 -2.07 16.42 -7.39
CA PRO A 156 -2.28 15.60 -8.59
C PRO A 156 -1.38 14.36 -8.64
N ALA A 157 -0.11 14.47 -8.23
CA ALA A 157 0.80 13.33 -8.20
C ALA A 157 0.33 12.25 -7.21
N VAL A 158 -0.15 12.66 -6.04
CA VAL A 158 -0.70 11.77 -5.00
C VAL A 158 -2.02 11.13 -5.44
N LEU A 159 -2.91 11.88 -6.10
CA LEU A 159 -4.15 11.31 -6.64
C LEU A 159 -3.85 10.31 -7.76
N LEU A 160 -2.86 10.58 -8.61
CA LEU A 160 -2.43 9.64 -9.63
C LEU A 160 -1.80 8.38 -9.01
N LEU A 161 -1.14 8.47 -7.85
CA LEU A 161 -0.70 7.29 -7.09
C LEU A 161 -1.89 6.41 -6.72
N VAL A 162 -2.97 7.00 -6.21
CA VAL A 162 -4.20 6.25 -5.88
C VAL A 162 -4.75 5.58 -7.14
N VAL A 163 -4.85 6.30 -8.26
CA VAL A 163 -5.33 5.70 -9.52
C VAL A 163 -4.45 4.53 -9.97
N ILE A 164 -3.12 4.68 -9.89
CA ILE A 164 -2.16 3.61 -10.22
C ILE A 164 -2.31 2.42 -9.27
N ALA A 165 -2.58 2.65 -7.98
CA ALA A 165 -2.85 1.58 -7.03
C ALA A 165 -4.05 0.73 -7.46
N TRP A 166 -5.15 1.37 -7.87
CA TRP A 166 -6.35 0.66 -8.34
C TRP A 166 -6.14 -0.05 -9.68
N ILE A 167 -5.48 0.60 -10.63
CA ILE A 167 -5.19 0.01 -11.94
C ILE A 167 -4.25 -1.20 -11.80
N SER A 168 -3.17 -1.06 -11.01
CA SER A 168 -2.21 -2.15 -10.78
C SER A 168 -2.85 -3.30 -10.01
N ALA A 169 -3.66 -3.01 -8.99
CA ALA A 169 -4.44 -4.03 -8.28
C ALA A 169 -5.36 -4.81 -9.24
N ALA A 170 -6.15 -4.12 -10.06
CA ALA A 170 -7.03 -4.77 -11.04
C ALA A 170 -6.25 -5.63 -12.05
N LEU A 171 -5.13 -5.11 -12.56
CA LEU A 171 -4.24 -5.83 -13.48
C LEU A 171 -3.70 -7.12 -12.84
N PHE A 172 -3.11 -7.04 -11.65
CA PHE A 172 -2.49 -8.20 -11.01
C PHE A 172 -3.51 -9.21 -10.50
N ILE A 173 -4.69 -8.78 -10.05
CA ILE A 173 -5.81 -9.70 -9.76
C ILE A 173 -6.20 -10.46 -11.03
N PHE A 174 -6.32 -9.77 -12.16
CA PHE A 174 -6.63 -10.42 -13.43
C PHE A 174 -5.51 -11.35 -13.91
N LEU A 175 -4.25 -11.06 -13.61
CA LEU A 175 -3.12 -11.92 -14.00
C LEU A 175 -3.04 -13.17 -13.11
N PHE A 176 -3.13 -13.01 -11.79
CA PHE A 176 -2.87 -14.11 -10.85
C PHE A 176 -4.11 -14.89 -10.45
N ASP A 177 -5.29 -14.26 -10.45
CA ASP A 177 -6.52 -14.86 -9.93
C ASP A 177 -7.63 -15.02 -10.98
N ARG A 178 -7.23 -15.32 -12.24
CA ARG A 178 -8.16 -15.66 -13.34
C ARG A 178 -9.19 -16.73 -12.96
N GLN A 179 -8.83 -17.64 -12.07
CA GLN A 179 -9.70 -18.75 -11.69
C GLN A 179 -10.81 -18.34 -10.72
N HIS A 180 -10.67 -17.26 -9.93
CA HIS A 180 -11.72 -16.77 -9.03
C HIS A 180 -12.84 -16.04 -9.77
N ILE A 181 -12.51 -15.40 -10.90
CA ILE A 181 -13.49 -14.88 -11.87
C ILE A 181 -14.24 -16.05 -12.56
N SER A 182 -13.63 -17.25 -12.61
CA SER A 182 -14.17 -18.44 -13.28
C SER A 182 -14.57 -19.60 -12.36
N LEU A 183 -14.81 -19.41 -11.05
CA LEU A 183 -15.31 -20.51 -10.21
C LEU A 183 -16.79 -20.80 -10.52
N ARG A 184 -16.95 -21.52 -11.64
CA ARG A 184 -17.88 -22.61 -11.87
C ARG A 184 -18.14 -23.30 -10.53
N LYS A 185 -19.41 -23.35 -10.10
CA LYS A 185 -19.85 -24.36 -9.14
C LYS A 185 -19.27 -25.70 -9.62
N LYS A 186 -18.31 -26.27 -8.90
CA LYS A 186 -18.08 -27.70 -9.07
C LYS A 186 -19.33 -28.38 -8.50
N PRO A 187 -19.94 -29.31 -9.27
CA PRO A 187 -21.15 -30.00 -8.87
C PRO A 187 -20.95 -30.78 -7.57
#